data_AF-A0A1B2F779-F1
#
_entry.id   AF-A0A1B2F779-F1
#
_cell.length_a   1.000
_cell.length_b   1.000
_cell.length_c   1.000
_cell.angle_alpha   90.00
_cell.angle_beta   90.00
_cell.angle_gamma   90.00
#
_symmetry.space_group_name_H-M   'P 1'
#
loop_
_entity.id
_entity.type
_entity.pdbx_description
1 polymer ?
#
loop_
_entity_poly.entity_id
_entity_poly.type
_entity_poly.pdbx_seq_one_letter_code
_entity_poly.pdbx_strand_id
1 'polypeptide(L)'
;MKVKTVPASEAAYILRSKLGAVRAWDDTLADMRRGKSTYYGLVLTPYLCSHDGKGTRPYYSLVEIAEFISAALALKPSSTATISLQVREFEVDPTDKRSWKVRVLP
;
A
#
# COMPACT_ATOMS: atom_id res chain seq x y z
N MET A 1 26.56 -5.14 -10.19
CA MET A 1 25.43 -5.89 -9.62
C MET A 1 24.15 -5.09 -9.86
N LYS A 2 23.04 -5.72 -10.30
CA LYS A 2 21.77 -5.03 -10.54
C LYS A 2 20.81 -5.31 -9.39
N VAL A 3 20.25 -4.27 -8.75
CA VAL A 3 19.29 -4.40 -7.66
C VAL A 3 17.87 -4.23 -8.22
N LYS A 4 16.95 -5.13 -7.86
CA LYS A 4 15.54 -5.01 -8.24
C LYS A 4 14.84 -4.08 -7.25
N THR A 5 14.35 -2.96 -7.75
CA THR A 5 13.63 -1.96 -6.96
C THR A 5 12.25 -1.70 -7.54
N VAL A 6 11.34 -1.24 -6.69
CA VAL A 6 9.96 -0.89 -7.05
C VAL A 6 9.60 0.49 -6.49
N PRO A 7 8.68 1.24 -7.13
CA PRO A 7 8.20 2.51 -6.60
C PRO A 7 7.40 2.30 -5.30
N ALA A 8 7.19 3.40 -4.56
CA ALA A 8 6.46 3.38 -3.29
C ALA A 8 5.06 2.72 -3.36
N SER A 9 4.31 2.92 -4.44
CA SER A 9 2.97 2.35 -4.63
C SER A 9 3.00 0.82 -4.73
N GLU A 10 3.98 0.28 -5.44
CA GLU A 10 4.17 -1.18 -5.56
C GLU A 10 4.67 -1.77 -4.24
N ALA A 11 5.56 -1.07 -3.54
CA ALA A 11 5.97 -1.47 -2.19
C ALA A 11 4.76 -1.51 -1.24
N ALA A 12 3.92 -0.49 -1.25
CA ALA A 12 2.70 -0.43 -0.44
C ALA A 12 1.72 -1.57 -0.77
N TYR A 13 1.55 -1.89 -2.06
CA TYR A 13 0.74 -3.02 -2.51
C TYR A 13 1.26 -4.36 -1.98
N ILE A 14 2.57 -4.61 -2.09
CA ILE A 14 3.19 -5.83 -1.58
C ILE A 14 2.99 -5.94 -0.06
N LEU A 15 3.25 -4.86 0.68
CA LEU A 15 3.06 -4.83 2.14
C LEU A 15 1.60 -5.08 2.51
N ARG A 16 0.64 -4.47 1.80
CA ARG A 16 -0.80 -4.73 2.00
C ARG A 16 -1.15 -6.20 1.75
N SER A 17 -0.61 -6.80 0.69
CA SER A 17 -0.89 -8.19 0.33
C SER A 17 -0.35 -9.20 1.36
N LYS A 18 0.77 -8.88 2.02
CA LYS A 18 1.46 -9.80 2.94
C LYS A 18 1.15 -9.53 4.41
N LEU A 19 1.03 -8.27 4.80
CA LEU A 19 0.81 -7.83 6.17
C LEU A 19 -0.65 -7.43 6.44
N GLY A 20 -1.50 -7.39 5.40
CA GLY A 20 -2.89 -6.98 5.47
C GLY A 20 -3.09 -5.47 5.34
N ALA A 21 -4.35 -5.02 5.20
CA ALA A 21 -4.69 -3.60 5.10
C ALA A 21 -4.88 -2.93 6.47
N VAL A 22 -4.13 -3.35 7.50
CA VAL A 22 -4.17 -2.76 8.84
C VAL A 22 -3.80 -1.27 8.81
N ARG A 23 -3.06 -0.83 7.78
CA ARG A 23 -2.63 0.54 7.55
C ARG A 23 -2.81 0.94 6.09
N ALA A 24 -2.98 2.24 5.87
CA ALA A 24 -2.73 2.84 4.56
C ALA A 24 -1.21 2.82 4.32
N TRP A 25 -0.72 1.79 3.62
CA TRP A 25 0.71 1.54 3.48
C TRP A 25 1.44 2.66 2.73
N ASP A 26 0.82 3.30 1.74
CA ASP A 26 1.39 4.47 1.05
C ASP A 26 1.69 5.62 2.02
N ASP A 27 0.72 5.99 2.86
CA ASP A 27 0.88 7.03 3.88
C ASP A 27 1.87 6.60 4.97
N THR A 28 1.81 5.33 5.38
CA THR A 28 2.74 4.78 6.37
C THR A 28 4.18 4.85 5.90
N LEU A 29 4.45 4.49 4.65
CA LEU A 29 5.77 4.62 4.04
C LEU A 29 6.20 6.09 3.92
N ALA A 30 5.25 7.00 3.63
CA ALA A 30 5.53 8.43 3.60
C ALA A 30 5.89 8.98 4.99
N ASP A 31 5.21 8.53 6.05
CA ASP A 31 5.48 8.92 7.42
C ASP A 31 6.76 8.30 7.97
N MET A 32 7.06 7.05 7.62
CA MET A 32 8.35 6.41 7.92
C MET A 32 9.52 7.21 7.34
N ARG A 33 9.42 7.66 6.08
CA ARG A 33 10.44 8.56 5.47
C ARG A 33 10.62 9.87 6.23
N ARG A 34 9.57 10.35 6.88
CA ARG A 34 9.58 11.60 7.67
C ARG A 34 9.96 11.36 9.13
N GLY A 35 10.25 10.13 9.53
CA GLY A 35 10.53 9.75 10.93
C GLY A 35 9.32 9.86 11.85
N LYS A 36 8.10 9.84 11.31
CA LYS A 36 6.85 10.06 12.06
C LYS A 36 6.11 8.78 12.43
N SER A 37 6.47 7.65 11.82
CA SER A 37 5.76 6.38 12.01
C SER A 37 6.70 5.19 11.96
N THR A 38 6.28 4.12 12.63
CA THR A 38 6.93 2.81 12.62
C THR A 38 5.85 1.72 12.59
N TYR A 39 6.21 0.52 12.17
CA TYR A 39 5.33 -0.65 12.21
C TYR A 39 5.93 -1.68 13.15
N TYR A 40 5.37 -1.79 14.37
CA TYR A 40 5.95 -2.56 15.47
C TYR A 40 7.42 -2.19 15.76
N GLY A 41 7.75 -0.89 15.68
CA GLY A 41 9.13 -0.41 15.85
C GLY A 41 10.03 -0.59 14.63
N LEU A 42 9.56 -1.28 13.58
CA LEU A 42 10.28 -1.42 12.31
C LEU A 42 10.03 -0.21 11.41
N VAL A 43 11.04 0.16 10.63
CA VAL A 43 10.98 1.25 9.65
C VAL A 43 11.51 0.73 8.31
N LEU A 44 10.77 1.00 7.24
CA LEU A 44 11.22 0.72 5.87
C LEU A 44 11.54 2.03 5.15
N THR A 45 12.81 2.28 4.87
CA THR A 45 13.28 3.45 4.13
C THR A 45 13.48 3.14 2.64
N PRO A 46 13.42 4.14 1.75
CA PRO A 46 13.77 3.96 0.34
C PRO A 46 15.23 3.54 0.20
N TYR A 47 15.47 2.59 -0.70
CA TYR A 47 16.82 2.17 -1.08
C TYR A 47 17.52 3.25 -1.93
N LEU A 48 16.75 3.92 -2.78
CA LEU A 48 17.22 5.03 -3.60
C LEU A 48 16.08 5.99 -3.92
N CYS A 49 16.47 7.17 -4.42
CA CYS A 49 15.55 8.13 -4.99
C CYS A 49 15.95 8.40 -6.45
N SER A 50 14.96 8.45 -7.35
CA SER A 50 15.17 8.79 -8.75
C SER A 50 14.30 9.97 -9.15
N HIS A 51 14.84 10.88 -9.96
CA HIS A 51 14.12 12.06 -10.44
C HIS A 51 13.51 11.76 -11.81
N ASP A 52 12.18 11.82 -11.91
CA ASP A 52 11.43 11.49 -13.15
C ASP A 52 11.17 12.72 -14.04
N GLY A 53 11.81 13.85 -13.73
CA GLY A 53 11.59 15.14 -14.41
C GLY A 53 10.47 15.98 -13.80
N LYS A 54 9.57 15.38 -13.00
CA LYS A 54 8.50 16.08 -12.27
C LYS A 54 8.76 16.13 -10.76
N GLY A 55 9.52 15.18 -10.24
CA GLY A 55 10.01 15.21 -8.88
C GLY A 55 10.86 14.00 -8.51
N THR A 56 11.40 14.06 -7.30
CA THR A 56 12.18 12.96 -6.72
C THR A 56 11.24 11.90 -6.14
N ARG A 57 11.27 10.69 -6.71
CA ARG A 57 10.47 9.55 -6.25
C ARG A 57 11.31 8.53 -5.51
N PRO A 58 10.85 8.00 -4.36
CA PRO A 58 11.52 6.94 -3.65
C PRO A 58 11.26 5.57 -4.29
N TYR A 59 12.29 4.74 -4.29
CA TYR A 59 12.27 3.35 -4.72
C TYR A 59 12.76 2.44 -3.60
N TYR A 60 12.11 1.29 -3.47
CA TYR A 60 12.34 0.32 -2.40
C TYR A 60 12.93 -0.96 -2.98
N SER A 61 13.92 -1.53 -2.30
CA SER A 61 14.51 -2.81 -2.67
C SER A 61 13.53 -3.95 -2.40
N LEU A 62 13.35 -4.86 -3.35
CA LEU A 62 12.53 -6.05 -3.13
C LEU A 62 13.09 -6.95 -2.01
N VAL A 63 14.41 -6.93 -1.80
CA VAL A 63 15.08 -7.68 -0.74
C VAL A 63 14.72 -7.10 0.62
N GLU A 64 14.87 -5.78 0.80
CA GLU A 64 14.55 -5.11 2.06
C GLU A 64 13.05 -5.16 2.38
N ILE A 65 12.19 -5.11 1.36
CA ILE A 65 10.74 -5.34 1.56
C ILE A 65 10.49 -6.74 2.13
N ALA A 66 11.13 -7.78 1.59
CA ALA A 66 10.97 -9.14 2.05
C ALA A 66 11.51 -9.34 3.48
N GLU A 67 12.65 -8.75 3.79
CA GLU A 67 13.24 -8.74 5.14
C GLU A 67 12.33 -8.04 6.14
N PHE A 68 11.80 -6.86 5.78
CA PHE A 68 10.84 -6.11 6.60
C PHE A 68 9.57 -6.92 6.87
N ILE A 69 9.00 -7.58 5.85
CA ILE A 69 7.84 -8.45 6.02
C ILE A 69 8.16 -9.61 6.97
N SER A 70 9.32 -10.25 6.79
CA SER A 70 9.74 -11.37 7.62
C SER A 70 9.88 -10.95 9.09
N ALA A 71 10.52 -9.80 9.34
CA ALA A 71 10.66 -9.24 10.68
C ALA A 71 9.29 -8.86 11.29
N ALA A 72 8.41 -8.26 10.49
CA ALA A 72 7.07 -7.91 10.93
C ALA A 72 6.22 -9.14 11.30
N LEU A 73 6.30 -10.21 10.51
CA LEU A 73 5.61 -11.47 10.77
C LEU A 73 6.18 -12.21 11.98
N ALA A 74 7.49 -12.10 12.25
CA ALA A 74 8.09 -12.64 13.46
C ALA A 74 7.55 -11.95 14.72
N LEU A 75 7.32 -10.63 14.66
CA LEU A 75 6.73 -9.88 15.77
C LEU A 75 5.22 -10.14 15.92
N LYS A 76 4.52 -10.34 14.81
CA LYS A 76 3.09 -10.68 14.81
C LYS A 76 2.76 -11.67 13.69
N PRO A 77 2.66 -12.98 14.02
CA PRO A 77 2.42 -14.04 13.03
C PRO A 77 1.05 -13.96 12.33
N SER A 78 0.12 -13.19 12.88
CA SER A 78 -1.19 -12.95 12.29
C SER A 78 -1.09 -11.91 11.17
N SER A 79 -0.92 -12.37 9.93
CA SER A 79 -1.21 -11.57 8.73
C SER A 79 -2.19 -12.26 7.78
N THR A 80 -3.17 -12.96 8.33
CA THR A 80 -4.24 -13.62 7.57
C THR A 80 -5.47 -12.75 7.44
N ALA A 81 -5.34 -11.54 6.91
CA ALA A 81 -6.50 -10.80 6.47
C ALA A 81 -6.67 -10.95 4.95
N THR A 82 -7.21 -12.11 4.54
CA THR A 82 -8.10 -12.12 3.37
C THR A 82 -9.26 -11.21 3.76
N ILE A 83 -9.19 -9.94 3.35
CA ILE A 83 -10.23 -8.97 3.67
C ILE A 83 -11.47 -9.43 2.91
N SER A 84 -12.47 -9.90 3.65
CA SER A 84 -13.80 -10.09 3.09
C SER A 84 -14.26 -8.73 2.57
N LEU A 85 -14.54 -8.63 1.28
CA LEU A 85 -15.11 -7.43 0.71
C LEU A 85 -16.46 -7.18 1.41
N GLN A 86 -16.56 -6.07 2.12
CA GLN A 86 -17.86 -5.61 2.60
C GLN A 86 -18.61 -5.03 1.40
N VAL A 87 -19.22 -5.92 0.62
CA VAL A 87 -20.15 -5.55 -0.45
C VAL A 87 -21.43 -5.06 0.23
N ARG A 88 -21.80 -3.80 -0.03
CA ARG A 88 -23.12 -3.29 0.34
C ARG A 88 -24.01 -3.36 -0.89
N GLU A 89 -25.15 -4.02 -0.72
CA GLU A 89 -26.20 -4.05 -1.73
C GLU A 89 -27.12 -2.84 -1.51
N PHE A 90 -27.44 -2.15 -2.60
CA PHE A 90 -28.38 -1.05 -2.63
C PHE A 90 -29.40 -1.35 -3.73
N GLU A 91 -30.67 -1.02 -3.48
CA GLU A 91 -31.69 -1.07 -4.52
C GLU A 91 -31.37 -0.02 -5.59
N VAL A 92 -31.25 -0.47 -6.83
CA VAL A 92 -31.02 0.39 -7.99
C VAL A 92 -32.30 0.41 -8.81
N ASP A 93 -32.76 1.60 -9.20
CA ASP A 93 -33.86 1.75 -10.16
C ASP A 93 -33.44 1.14 -11.51
N PRO A 94 -34.07 0.03 -11.97
CA PRO A 94 -33.71 -0.63 -13.22
C PRO A 94 -34.06 0.21 -14.46
N THR A 95 -34.81 1.30 -14.29
CA THR A 95 -35.15 2.25 -15.35
C THR A 95 -34.12 3.37 -15.49
N ASP A 96 -33.22 3.55 -14.52
CA ASP A 96 -32.12 4.52 -14.62
C ASP A 96 -31.02 4.02 -15.57
N LYS A 97 -31.14 4.41 -16.83
CA LYS A 97 -30.16 4.14 -17.90
C LYS A 97 -29.06 5.19 -17.99
N ARG A 98 -28.96 6.14 -17.05
CA ARG A 98 -27.94 7.19 -17.10
C ARG A 98 -26.56 6.55 -16.94
N SER A 99 -25.64 6.95 -17.82
CA SER A 99 -24.24 6.54 -17.71
C SER A 99 -23.65 7.04 -16.39
N TRP A 100 -22.66 6.32 -15.84
CA TRP A 100 -21.90 6.71 -14.65
C TRP A 100 -21.36 8.15 -14.71
N LYS A 101 -21.17 8.71 -15.91
CA LYS A 101 -20.71 10.09 -16.14
C LYS A 101 -21.75 11.17 -15.85
N VAL A 102 -23.04 10.83 -15.88
CA VAL A 102 -24.17 11.78 -15.78
C VAL A 102 -25.20 11.38 -14.73
N ARG A 103 -24.92 10.30 -13.98
CA ARG A 103 -25.74 9.93 -12.82
C ARG A 103 -25.54 10.96 -11.72
N VAL A 104 -26.60 11.65 -11.36
CA VAL A 104 -26.62 12.57 -10.21
C VAL A 104 -26.89 11.70 -8.99
N LEU A 105 -25.95 11.70 -8.04
CA LEU A 105 -26.15 11.04 -6.74
C LEU A 105 -27.22 11.83 -5.97
N PRO A 106 -28.15 11.16 -5.27
CA PRO A 106 -29.06 11.83 -4.34
C PRO A 106 -28.30 12.48 -3.18
#